data_AF-S0FUX9-F1
#
_entry.id   AF-S0FUX9-F1
#
_cell.length_a   1.000
_cell.length_b   1.000
_cell.length_c   1.000
_cell.angle_alpha   90.00
_cell.angle_beta   90.00
_cell.angle_gamma   90.00
#
_symmetry.space_group_name_H-M   'P 1'
#
loop_
_entity.id
_entity.type
_entity.pdbx_description
1 polymer ?
#
loop_
_entity_poly.entity_id
_entity_poly.type
_entity_poly.pdbx_seq_one_letter_code
_entity_poly.pdbx_strand_id
1 'polypeptide(L)' 'MLSLQTIKDLNEVINNIDNRIESNAGRINPKELEYLTYQKIKIQQLIDDIHHKEDYFKDTRD' A
#
# COMPACT_ATOMS: atom_id res chain seq x y z
N MET A 1 6.27 15.18 9.96
CA MET A 1 5.98 13.77 10.27
C MET A 1 4.91 13.35 9.28
N LEU A 2 5.19 12.39 8.39
CA LEU A 2 4.10 11.77 7.63
C LEU A 2 3.19 11.15 8.68
N SER A 3 1.90 11.46 8.63
CA SER A 3 1.02 11.14 9.75
C SER A 3 0.70 9.65 9.72
N LEU A 4 0.50 9.05 10.90
CA LEU A 4 -0.15 7.73 11.05
C LEU A 4 -1.44 7.64 10.20
N GLN A 5 -2.11 8.77 10.00
CA GLN A 5 -3.27 8.88 9.12
C GLN A 5 -2.92 8.56 7.66
N THR A 6 -1.79 9.05 7.12
CA THR A 6 -1.35 8.71 5.75
C THR A 6 -1.14 7.20 5.59
N ILE A 7 -0.51 6.53 6.55
CA ILE A 7 -0.33 5.06 6.49
C ILE A 7 -1.69 4.36 6.55
N LYS A 8 -2.62 4.84 7.38
CA LYS A 8 -3.98 4.29 7.46
C LYS A 8 -4.73 4.44 6.13
N ASP A 9 -4.66 5.61 5.51
CA ASP A 9 -5.31 5.88 4.22
C ASP A 9 -4.74 4.97 3.12
N LEU A 10 -3.42 4.78 3.09
CA LEU A 10 -2.76 3.86 2.13
C LEU A 10 -3.19 2.41 2.33
N ASN A 11 -3.35 1.95 3.58
CA ASN A 11 -3.88 0.62 3.88
C ASN A 11 -5.34 0.47 3.44
N GLU A 12 -6.15 1.52 3.55
CA GLU A 12 -7.53 1.50 3.04
C GLU A 12 -7.57 1.35 1.51
N VAL A 13 -6.65 2.00 0.80
CA VAL A 13 -6.51 1.82 -0.66
C VAL A 13 -6.12 0.37 -1.00
N ILE A 14 -5.20 -0.25 -0.26
CA ILE A 14 -4.86 -1.67 -0.44
C ILE A 14 -6.10 -2.55 -0.25
N ASN A 15 -6.87 -2.33 0.82
CA ASN A 15 -8.09 -3.10 1.07
C ASN A 15 -9.12 -2.94 -0.05
N ASN A 16 -9.26 -1.72 -0.61
CA ASN A 16 -10.15 -1.48 -1.74
C ASN A 16 -9.69 -2.21 -3.01
N ILE A 17 -8.38 -2.30 -3.24
CA ILE A 17 -7.82 -3.10 -4.34
C ILE A 17 -8.16 -4.59 -4.14
N ASP A 18 -7.93 -5.11 -2.93
CA ASP A 18 -8.21 -6.51 -2.60
C ASP A 18 -9.70 -6.84 -2.77
N ASN A 19 -10.58 -6.01 -2.23
CA ASN A 19 -12.03 -6.14 -2.40
C ASN A 19 -12.44 -6.15 -3.89
N ARG A 20 -11.81 -5.32 -4.73
CA ARG A 20 -12.09 -5.29 -6.17
C ARG A 20 -11.64 -6.57 -6.87
N ILE A 21 -10.46 -7.10 -6.51
CA ILE A 21 -9.96 -8.37 -7.06
C ILE A 21 -10.89 -9.51 -6.66
N GLU A 22 -11.24 -9.61 -5.37
CA GLU A 22 -12.09 -10.66 -4.82
C GLU A 22 -13.51 -10.60 -5.38
N SER A 23 -14.12 -9.41 -5.44
CA SER A 23 -15.48 -9.22 -5.97
C SER A 23 -15.60 -9.56 -7.46
N ASN A 24 -14.48 -9.53 -8.19
CA ASN A 24 -14.42 -9.86 -9.62
C ASN A 24 -13.69 -11.18 -9.88
N ALA A 25 -13.49 -12.03 -8.87
CA ALA A 25 -12.82 -13.31 -9.03
C ALA A 25 -13.46 -14.15 -10.17
N GLY A 26 -12.63 -14.64 -11.10
CA GLY A 26 -13.07 -15.39 -12.27
C GLY A 26 -13.66 -14.55 -13.41
N ARG A 27 -13.84 -13.23 -13.24
CA ARG A 27 -14.33 -12.29 -14.26
C ARG A 27 -13.37 -11.13 -14.53
N ILE A 28 -12.40 -10.93 -13.65
CA ILE A 28 -11.40 -9.89 -13.80
C ILE A 28 -10.52 -10.14 -15.02
N ASN A 29 -10.33 -9.11 -15.84
CA ASN A 29 -9.43 -9.17 -16.97
C ASN A 29 -7.97 -9.33 -16.47
N PRO A 30 -7.15 -10.21 -17.06
CA PRO A 30 -5.74 -10.36 -16.69
C PRO A 30 -4.95 -9.03 -16.64
N LYS A 31 -5.18 -8.11 -17.59
CA LYS A 31 -4.51 -6.80 -17.58
C LYS A 31 -4.93 -5.92 -16.41
N GLU A 32 -6.20 -6.00 -16.02
CA GLU A 32 -6.71 -5.28 -14.86
C GLU A 32 -6.13 -5.88 -13.57
N LEU A 33 -6.08 -7.21 -13.47
CA LEU A 33 -5.46 -7.90 -12.35
C LEU A 33 -3.98 -7.53 -12.20
N GLU A 34 -3.23 -7.50 -13.30
CA GLU A 34 -1.82 -7.08 -13.31
C GLU A 34 -1.67 -5.63 -12.83
N TYR A 35 -2.50 -4.73 -13.36
CA TYR A 35 -2.49 -3.31 -12.97
C TYR A 35 -2.84 -3.08 -11.50
N LEU A 36 -3.85 -3.79 -10.97
CA LEU A 36 -4.25 -3.71 -9.56
C LEU A 36 -3.17 -4.29 -8.64
N THR A 37 -2.59 -5.43 -9.02
CA THR A 37 -1.49 -6.06 -8.26
C THR A 37 -0.26 -5.15 -8.23
N TYR A 38 0.09 -4.55 -9.36
CA TYR A 38 1.19 -3.58 -9.45
C TYR A 38 0.99 -2.38 -8.52
N GLN A 39 -0.21 -1.79 -8.51
CA GLN A 39 -0.53 -0.68 -7.60
C GLN A 39 -0.43 -1.09 -6.13
N LYS A 40 -0.97 -2.26 -5.77
CA LYS A 40 -0.87 -2.79 -4.40
C LYS A 40 0.58 -2.89 -3.95
N ILE A 41 1.45 -3.48 -4.77
CA ILE A 41 2.89 -3.59 -4.48
C ILE A 41 3.53 -2.21 -4.30
N LYS A 42 3.21 -1.23 -5.16
CA LYS A 42 3.75 0.12 -5.07
C LYS A 42 3.34 0.85 -3.79
N ILE A 43 2.09 0.68 -3.36
CA ILE A 43 1.60 1.26 -2.11
C ILE A 43 2.28 0.60 -0.90
N GLN A 44 2.46 -0.72 -0.92
CA GLN A 44 3.20 -1.43 0.13
C GLN A 44 4.65 -0.93 0.24
N GLN A 45 5.34 -0.78 -0.90
CA GLN A 45 6.68 -0.18 -0.94
C GLN A 45 6.71 1.24 -0.36
N LEU A 46 5.69 2.05 -0.64
CA LEU A 46 5.58 3.39 -0.08
C LEU A 46 5.39 3.37 1.44
N ILE A 47 4.57 2.45 1.97
CA ILE A 47 4.38 2.29 3.42
C ILE A 47 5.71 1.89 4.08
N ASP A 48 6.43 0.93 3.49
CA ASP A 48 7.74 0.48 3.98
C ASP A 48 8.77 1.62 3.99
N ASP A 49 8.82 2.42 2.91
CA ASP A 49 9.69 3.59 2.82
C ASP A 49 9.38 4.66 3.87
N ILE A 50 8.10 4.82 4.23
CA ILE A 50 7.67 5.76 5.29
C ILE A 50 8.16 5.27 6.64
N HIS A 51 7.91 3.99 6.98
CA HIS A 51 8.39 3.41 8.23
C HIS A 51 9.92 3.47 8.35
N HIS A 52 10.64 3.13 7.27
CA HIS A 52 12.10 3.16 7.27
C HIS A 52 12.67 4.56 7.50
N LYS A 53 12.03 5.59 6.91
CA LYS A 53 12.41 6.99 7.18
C LYS A 53 12.12 7.39 8.62
N GLU A 54 10.99 6.97 9.19
CA GLU A 54 10.70 7.24 10.61
C GLU A 54 11.74 6.61 11.55
N ASP A 55 12.19 5.40 11.26
CA ASP A 55 13.20 4.71 12.05
C ASP A 55 14.59 5.37 11.93
N TYR A 56 14.99 5.81 10.73
CA TYR A 56 16.22 6.60 10.52
C TYR A 56 16.25 7.89 11.37
N PHE A 57 15.10 8.53 11.58
CA PHE A 57 14.99 9.73 12.42
C PHE A 57 14.88 9.44 13.94
N LYS A 58 14.70 8.17 14.34
CA LYS A 58 14.74 7.76 15.76
C LYS A 58 16.15 7.42 16.20
N ASP A 59 16.94 6.74 15.36
CA ASP A 59 18.34 6.36 15.67
C ASP A 59 19.30 7.55 15.73
N THR A 60 18.94 8.69 15.15
CA THR A 60 19.79 9.90 15.13
C THR A 60 19.56 10.83 16.34
N ARG A 61 18.75 10.40 17.33
CA ARG A 61 18.38 11.21 18.49
C ARG A 61 18.92 10.71 19.84
N ASP A 62 19.73 9.65 19.84
CA ASP A 62 20.47 9.18 21.02
C ASP A 62 21.90 9.74 21.08
#